data_AF-A0A699YY21-F1
#
_entry.id   AF-A0A699YY21-F1
#
_cell.length_a   1.000
_cell.length_b   1.000
_cell.length_c   1.000
_cell.angle_alpha   90.00
_cell.angle_beta   90.00
_cell.angle_gamma   90.00
#
_symmetry.space_group_name_H-M   'P 1'
#
loop_
_entity.id
_entity.type
_entity.pdbx_description
1 polymer ?
#
loop_
_entity_poly.entity_id
_entity_poly.type
_entity_poly.pdbx_seq_one_letter_code
_entity_poly.pdbx_strand_id
1 'polypeptide(L)'
;MHKELDAKKRESEAAALRAMGVVVKVMAKELAPHGYYKQKGVVEKVIDKYVGEVAMLGSGDVVRVDQAQLETVIPQPGGTVLMVNGVHRGSKAVLEEIDVEKFRA
;
A
#
# COMPACT_ATOMS: atom_id res chain seq x y z
N MET A 1 28.44 13.96 -6.90
CA MET A 1 27.17 14.60 -7.32
C MET A 1 26.29 13.74 -8.21
N HIS A 2 26.74 13.21 -9.36
CA HIS A 2 25.84 12.42 -10.26
C HIS A 2 25.31 11.11 -9.64
N LYS A 3 26.17 10.31 -8.99
CA LYS A 3 25.75 9.04 -8.35
C LYS A 3 24.70 9.20 -7.24
N GLU A 4 24.71 10.35 -6.56
CA GLU A 4 23.85 10.63 -5.42
C GLU A 4 22.45 11.07 -5.87
N LEU A 5 22.37 11.78 -7.00
CA LEU A 5 21.11 12.11 -7.67
C LEU A 5 20.44 10.85 -8.26
N ASP A 6 21.21 9.93 -8.83
CA ASP A 6 20.68 8.67 -9.39
C ASP A 6 20.17 7.71 -8.31
N ALA A 7 20.85 7.62 -7.16
CA ALA A 7 20.40 6.84 -6.02
C ALA A 7 19.10 7.39 -5.42
N LYS A 8 19.03 8.71 -5.22
CA LYS A 8 17.83 9.40 -4.70
C LYS A 8 16.65 9.34 -5.67
N LYS A 9 16.93 9.31 -6.98
CA LYS A 9 15.93 9.14 -8.04
C LYS A 9 15.40 7.70 -8.10
N ARG A 10 16.26 6.68 -7.94
CA ARG A 10 15.84 5.27 -7.82
C ARG A 10 15.06 4.98 -6.54
N GLU A 11 15.49 5.56 -5.43
CA GLU A 11 14.83 5.44 -4.12
C GLU A 11 13.44 6.11 -4.12
N SER A 12 13.31 7.28 -4.76
CA SER A 12 12.01 7.95 -4.94
C SER A 12 11.10 7.32 -6.00
N GLU A 13 11.63 6.66 -7.03
CA GLU A 13 10.84 5.86 -7.96
C GLU A 13 10.38 4.52 -7.36
N ALA A 14 11.17 3.92 -6.46
CA ALA A 14 10.81 2.72 -5.71
C ALA A 14 9.70 3.00 -4.68
N ALA A 15 9.72 4.17 -4.04
CA ALA A 15 8.77 4.51 -2.98
C ALA A 15 7.36 4.94 -3.45
N ALA A 16 7.12 5.13 -4.75
CA ALA A 16 5.82 5.58 -5.23
C ALA A 16 4.73 4.50 -5.08
N LEU A 17 3.58 4.86 -4.51
CA LEU A 17 2.41 3.98 -4.47
C LEU A 17 1.96 3.71 -5.92
N ARG A 18 2.13 2.47 -6.41
CA ARG A 18 1.49 1.98 -7.65
C ARG A 18 0.63 0.78 -7.29
N ALA A 19 -0.23 0.98 -6.30
CA ALA A 19 -0.95 -0.08 -5.60
C ALA A 19 -2.47 0.03 -5.76
N MET A 20 -2.95 0.50 -6.92
CA MET A 20 -4.39 0.52 -7.19
C MET A 20 -4.97 -0.89 -7.08
N GLY A 21 -6.11 -1.02 -6.40
CA GLY A 21 -6.77 -2.29 -6.12
C GLY A 21 -6.18 -3.08 -4.94
N VAL A 22 -5.20 -2.54 -4.21
CA VAL A 22 -4.63 -3.19 -3.02
C VAL A 22 -5.41 -2.81 -1.77
N VAL A 23 -5.67 -3.78 -0.90
CA VAL A 23 -6.21 -3.55 0.43
C VAL A 23 -5.11 -3.03 1.34
N VAL A 24 -5.35 -1.85 1.91
CA VAL A 24 -4.47 -1.19 2.86
C VAL A 24 -5.21 -0.95 4.17
N LYS A 25 -4.45 -0.75 5.24
CA LYS A 25 -4.94 -0.34 6.55
C LYS A 25 -4.52 1.09 6.81
N VAL A 26 -5.46 1.94 7.20
CA VAL A 26 -5.21 3.35 7.52
C VAL A 26 -4.58 3.46 8.90
N MET A 27 -3.41 4.07 8.97
CA MET A 27 -2.62 4.25 10.20
C MET A 27 -2.48 5.73 10.61
N ALA A 28 -3.18 6.63 9.93
CA ALA A 28 -3.31 8.04 10.33
C ALA A 28 -4.11 8.16 11.64
N LYS A 29 -3.44 8.53 12.73
CA LYS A 29 -4.07 8.65 14.06
C LYS A 29 -5.03 9.84 14.13
N GLU A 30 -4.74 10.89 13.37
CA GLU A 30 -5.59 12.07 13.20
C GLU A 30 -6.95 11.75 12.58
N LEU A 31 -7.09 10.62 11.88
CA LEU A 31 -8.36 10.14 11.35
C LEU A 31 -9.15 9.26 12.34
N ALA A 32 -8.61 9.01 13.54
CA ALA A 32 -9.32 8.26 14.59
C ALA A 32 -10.66 8.90 15.01
N PRO A 33 -10.79 10.23 15.17
CA PRO A 33 -12.08 10.87 15.48
C PRO A 33 -13.15 10.64 14.41
N HIS A 34 -12.74 10.35 13.17
CA HIS A 34 -13.63 10.05 12.05
C HIS A 34 -13.84 8.54 11.86
N GLY A 35 -13.28 7.70 12.73
CA GLY A 35 -13.46 6.25 12.70
C GLY A 35 -12.57 5.51 11.69
N TYR A 36 -11.64 6.16 10.99
CA TYR A 36 -10.85 5.51 9.95
C TYR A 36 -9.54 4.89 10.44
N TYR A 37 -9.03 5.29 11.61
CA TYR A 37 -7.79 4.73 12.15
C TYR A 37 -7.92 3.21 12.39
N LYS A 38 -6.94 2.45 11.90
CA LYS A 38 -6.85 0.98 11.86
C LYS A 38 -7.92 0.28 11.00
N GLN A 39 -8.75 1.03 10.27
CA GLN A 39 -9.71 0.45 9.34
C GLN A 39 -9.06 0.12 7.99
N LYS A 40 -9.67 -0.83 7.29
CA LYS A 40 -9.19 -1.30 5.98
C LYS A 40 -9.95 -0.62 4.84
N GLY A 41 -9.25 -0.37 3.75
CA GLY A 41 -9.82 0.18 2.53
C GLY A 41 -9.04 -0.28 1.30
N VAL A 42 -9.60 -0.04 0.12
CA VAL A 42 -8.97 -0.34 -1.17
C VAL A 42 -8.41 0.96 -1.75
N VAL A 43 -7.15 0.95 -2.18
CA VAL A 43 -6.59 2.09 -2.91
C VAL A 43 -7.23 2.14 -4.31
N GLU A 44 -8.05 3.13 -4.58
CA GLU A 44 -8.69 3.30 -5.89
C GLU A 44 -7.85 4.15 -6.84
N LYS A 45 -7.11 5.12 -6.29
CA LYS A 45 -6.29 6.05 -7.06
C LYS A 45 -5.05 6.46 -6.30
N VAL A 46 -3.97 6.76 -7.04
CA VAL A 46 -2.78 7.42 -6.50
C VAL A 46 -2.60 8.78 -7.14
N ILE A 47 -2.42 9.81 -6.30
CA ILE A 47 -2.24 11.21 -6.66
C ILE A 47 -0.80 11.60 -6.32
N ASP A 48 -0.12 12.24 -7.27
CA ASP A 48 1.24 12.79 -7.11
C ASP A 48 2.26 11.82 -6.50
N LYS A 49 2.06 10.52 -6.73
CA LYS A 49 2.88 9.36 -6.30
C LYS A 49 2.81 8.96 -4.82
N TYR A 50 2.28 9.82 -3.95
CA TYR A 50 2.36 9.62 -2.50
C TYR A 50 1.01 9.60 -1.78
N VAL A 51 -0.04 10.17 -2.37
CA VAL A 51 -1.37 10.22 -1.75
C VAL A 51 -2.27 9.16 -2.39
N GLY A 52 -2.85 8.29 -1.57
CA GLY A 52 -3.86 7.32 -2.00
C GLY A 52 -5.27 7.85 -1.73
N GLU A 53 -6.16 7.74 -2.72
CA GLU A 53 -7.61 7.74 -2.45
C GLU A 53 -8.00 6.32 -2.08
N VAL A 54 -8.47 6.15 -0.84
CA VAL A 54 -8.76 4.86 -0.23
C VAL A 54 -10.26 4.78 0.03
N ALA A 55 -10.94 3.86 -0.67
CA ALA A 55 -12.33 3.52 -0.40
C ALA A 55 -12.42 2.56 0.79
N MET A 56 -13.01 3.01 1.89
CA MET A 56 -13.10 2.27 3.14
C MET A 56 -14.08 1.11 3.02
N LEU A 57 -13.66 -0.10 3.38
CA LEU A 57 -14.48 -1.31 3.24
C LEU A 57 -15.71 -1.33 4.16
N GLY A 58 -15.64 -0.64 5.30
CA GLY A 58 -16.71 -0.64 6.31
C GLY A 58 -17.79 0.42 6.08
N SER A 59 -17.42 1.58 5.52
CA SER A 59 -18.34 2.72 5.37
C SER A 59 -18.59 3.12 3.91
N GLY A 60 -17.73 2.72 2.98
CA GLY A 60 -17.76 3.20 1.59
C GLY A 60 -17.18 4.60 1.39
N ASP A 61 -16.76 5.29 2.47
CA ASP A 61 -16.15 6.61 2.37
C ASP A 61 -14.83 6.54 1.60
N VAL A 62 -14.52 7.60 0.87
CA VAL A 62 -13.22 7.76 0.21
C VAL A 62 -12.38 8.77 0.97
N VAL A 63 -11.23 8.33 1.50
CA VAL A 63 -10.30 9.17 2.24
C VAL A 63 -8.99 9.33 1.49
N ARG A 64 -8.42 10.54 1.53
CA ARG A 64 -7.08 10.81 1.00
C ARG A 64 -6.05 10.67 2.11
N VAL A 65 -5.11 9.76 1.93
CA VAL A 65 -4.12 9.42 2.96
C VAL A 65 -2.74 9.33 2.32
N ASP A 66 -1.73 9.92 2.97
CA ASP A 66 -0.35 9.77 2.55
C ASP A 66 0.11 8.31 2.74
N GLN A 67 0.93 7.80 1.81
CA GLN A 67 1.43 6.44 1.85
C GLN A 67 2.16 6.08 3.16
N ALA A 68 2.81 7.05 3.82
CA ALA A 68 3.48 6.85 5.10
C ALA A 68 2.50 6.52 6.23
N GLN A 69 1.22 6.79 6.02
CA GLN A 69 0.13 6.53 6.96
C GLN A 69 -0.74 5.36 6.49
N LEU A 70 -0.26 4.56 5.55
CA LEU A 70 -0.88 3.33 5.08
C LEU A 70 0.01 2.12 5.37
N GLU A 71 -0.62 0.99 5.67
CA GLU A 71 0.04 -0.30 5.82
C GLU A 71 -0.58 -1.30 4.83
N THR A 72 0.24 -2.08 4.13
CA THR A 72 -0.27 -3.13 3.24
C THR A 72 -0.80 -4.30 4.05
N VAL A 73 -1.95 -4.85 3.66
CA VAL A 73 -2.50 -6.03 4.30
C VAL A 73 -2.09 -7.28 3.52
N ILE A 74 -1.56 -8.29 4.22
CA ILE A 74 -1.37 -9.63 3.66
C ILE A 74 -2.74 -10.36 3.72
N PRO A 75 -3.33 -10.76 2.58
CA PRO A 75 -4.58 -11.51 2.58
C PRO A 75 -4.38 -12.94 3.10
N GLN A 76 -5.46 -13.72 3.20
CA GLN A 76 -5.32 -15.15 3.45
C GLN A 76 -4.76 -15.87 2.21
N PRO A 77 -4.11 -17.04 2.39
CA PRO A 77 -3.82 -17.95 1.29
C PRO A 77 -5.03 -18.16 0.36
N GLY A 78 -4.79 -18.22 -0.95
CA GLY A 78 -5.79 -18.18 -2.01
C GLY A 78 -6.23 -16.77 -2.41
N GLY A 79 -5.86 -15.74 -1.65
CA GLY A 79 -6.14 -14.33 -1.97
C GLY A 79 -5.23 -13.78 -3.07
N THR A 80 -5.74 -12.82 -3.85
CA THR A 80 -4.91 -12.09 -4.83
C THR A 80 -4.06 -11.04 -4.13
N VAL A 81 -2.77 -10.99 -4.49
CA VAL A 81 -1.80 -9.97 -4.05
C VAL A 81 -1.28 -9.18 -5.26
N LEU A 82 -0.83 -7.96 -5.01
CA LEU A 82 -0.08 -7.15 -5.96
C LEU A 82 1.34 -6.97 -5.44
N MET A 83 2.33 -7.27 -6.28
CA MET A 83 3.72 -7.01 -5.95
C MET A 83 3.97 -5.50 -5.99
N VAL A 84 4.19 -4.90 -4.82
CA VAL A 84 4.38 -3.44 -4.71
C VAL A 84 5.84 -3.00 -4.90
N ASN A 85 6.80 -3.93 -4.80
CA ASN A 85 8.24 -3.70 -4.90
C ASN A 85 8.97 -4.85 -5.62
N GLY A 86 10.26 -4.65 -5.90
CA GLY A 86 11.15 -5.66 -6.50
C GLY A 86 10.96 -5.86 -8.01
N VAL A 87 11.61 -6.90 -8.56
CA VAL A 87 11.64 -7.18 -10.01
C VAL A 87 10.27 -7.56 -10.59
N HIS A 88 9.35 -8.03 -9.74
CA HIS A 88 7.99 -8.39 -10.13
C HIS A 88 6.96 -7.28 -9.88
N ARG A 89 7.40 -6.06 -9.51
CA ARG A 89 6.52 -4.93 -9.18
C ARG A 89 5.44 -4.71 -10.25
N GLY A 90 4.20 -4.52 -9.80
CA GLY A 90 3.01 -4.35 -10.64
C GLY A 90 2.35 -5.66 -11.07
N SER A 91 2.97 -6.81 -10.81
CA SER A 91 2.39 -8.11 -11.13
C SER A 91 1.37 -8.53 -10.07
N LYS A 92 0.27 -9.14 -10.50
CA LYS A 92 -0.70 -9.81 -9.63
C LYS A 92 -0.31 -11.27 -9.47
N ALA A 93 -0.52 -11.83 -8.28
CA ALA A 93 -0.31 -13.25 -7.98
C ALA A 93 -1.39 -13.75 -7.01
N VAL A 94 -1.46 -15.06 -6.82
CA VAL A 94 -2.25 -15.69 -5.75
C VAL A 94 -1.28 -16.03 -4.62
N LEU A 95 -1.65 -15.67 -3.39
CA LEU A 95 -0.87 -16.00 -2.20
C LEU A 95 -1.04 -17.49 -1.87
N GLU A 96 0.03 -18.27 -1.83
CA GLU A 96 -0.05 -19.71 -1.57
C GLU A 96 0.12 -20.06 -0.08
N GLU A 97 1.12 -19.48 0.57
CA GLU A 97 1.35 -19.67 2.01
C GLU A 97 1.89 -18.39 2.65
N ILE A 98 1.87 -18.33 3.98
CA ILE A 98 2.52 -17.27 4.75
C ILE A 98 3.49 -17.92 5.72
N ASP A 99 4.76 -17.57 5.62
CA ASP A 99 5.79 -17.94 6.58
C ASP A 99 6.04 -16.74 7.51
N VAL A 100 5.33 -16.74 8.65
CA VAL A 100 5.36 -15.64 9.62
C VAL A 100 6.72 -15.53 10.32
N GLU A 101 7.42 -16.65 10.52
CA GLU A 101 8.74 -16.66 11.16
C GLU A 101 9.80 -15.98 10.28
N LYS A 102 9.70 -16.16 8.95
CA LYS A 102 10.62 -15.56 7.98
C LYS A 102 10.10 -14.26 7.37
N PHE A 103 8.95 -13.76 7.82
CA PHE A 103 8.30 -12.54 7.29
C PHE A 103 8.18 -12.55 5.76
N ARG A 104 7.77 -13.68 5.18
CA ARG A 104 7.61 -13.84 3.72
C ARG A 104 6.32 -14.56 3.35
N ALA A 105 5.92 -14.33 2.11
CA ALA A 105 4.69 -14.78 1.49
C ALA A 105 4.94 -15.00 -0.01
#